data_AF-A0A9F5JDJ5-F1
#
_entry.id   AF-A0A9F5JDJ5-F1
#
_cell.length_a   1.000
_cell.length_b   1.000
_cell.length_c   1.000
_cell.angle_alpha   90.00
_cell.angle_beta   90.00
_cell.angle_gamma   90.00
#
_symmetry.space_group_name_H-M   'P 1'
#
loop_
_entity.id
_entity.type
_entity.pdbx_description
1 polymer ?
#
loop_
_entity_poly.entity_id
_entity_poly.type
_entity_poly.pdbx_seq_one_letter_code
_entity_poly.pdbx_strand_id
1 'polypeptide(L)'
;MTAHSYSVYNAVYVVAHALRALYSSIDQQRSGVTWKHLQQQSWKVSPLSLCNDICPSGYRKTPKEGEPFCCYDCLPCPQGKITNQTDMDKCFQCPEDHYPNNNQDFCLLKYMTYLSYEDTLGSSLMTVAITLSFTTVSVLGIFLKYHNTPIVKANNPDLSYTLLISLLLSFLCSLLFIGRPMKMTCLLRQTAFGIIFSLAVSCILAKTITVILAFMATKPGSRMRTWVGKRLAFSIVLSCSFMQTLLCSVWLGISPPFPDFDMHSFISEIVVECNEGSVVMFYSVLSFMGFLAVVSFVAAFLARKLPDTFQETKSIKISMLVFYSVWLCFAPAYVSSKGKYMVAMEIFAILASSGGLLGCDFFPKCYIILLKPDLNKKKHLMK
;
A
#
# COMPACT_ATOMS: atom_id res chain seq x y z
N MET A 1 -29.30 -13.37 22.72
CA MET A 1 -28.26 -13.56 23.76
C MET A 1 -28.30 -15.02 24.17
N THR A 2 -27.21 -15.76 24.02
CA THR A 2 -27.15 -17.20 24.29
C THR A 2 -27.16 -17.47 25.81
N ALA A 3 -27.71 -18.61 26.24
CA ALA A 3 -27.82 -18.97 27.67
C ALA A 3 -26.46 -18.95 28.40
N HIS A 4 -25.36 -19.20 27.69
CA HIS A 4 -24.01 -19.09 28.23
C HIS A 4 -23.58 -17.65 28.58
N SER A 5 -23.98 -16.65 27.78
CA SER A 5 -23.64 -15.25 28.07
C SER A 5 -24.35 -14.72 29.32
N TYR A 6 -25.55 -15.22 29.61
CA TYR A 6 -26.31 -14.84 30.80
C TYR A 6 -25.73 -15.43 32.08
N SER A 7 -25.24 -16.67 32.02
CA SER A 7 -24.57 -17.33 33.15
C SER A 7 -23.25 -16.65 33.52
N VAL A 8 -22.45 -16.25 32.52
CA VAL A 8 -21.18 -15.52 32.76
C VAL A 8 -21.44 -14.13 33.34
N TYR A 9 -22.45 -13.42 32.85
CA TYR A 9 -22.82 -12.10 33.40
C TYR A 9 -23.22 -12.20 34.88
N ASN A 10 -24.05 -13.19 35.24
CA ASN A 10 -24.46 -13.38 36.64
C ASN A 10 -23.30 -13.81 37.54
N ALA A 11 -22.36 -14.62 37.05
CA ALA A 11 -21.18 -15.00 37.83
C ALA A 11 -20.30 -13.77 38.15
N VAL A 12 -20.05 -12.91 37.15
CA VAL A 12 -19.27 -11.67 37.35
C VAL A 12 -20.03 -10.70 38.27
N TYR A 13 -21.35 -10.58 38.12
CA TYR A 13 -22.18 -9.72 38.95
C TYR A 13 -22.15 -10.14 40.43
N VAL A 14 -22.25 -11.44 40.72
CA VAL A 14 -22.22 -11.96 42.10
C VAL A 14 -20.85 -11.76 42.75
N VAL A 15 -19.76 -11.98 42.02
CA VAL A 15 -18.39 -11.77 42.53
C VAL A 15 -18.14 -10.29 42.82
N ALA A 16 -18.57 -9.38 41.94
CA ALA A 16 -18.44 -7.94 42.15
C ALA A 16 -19.24 -7.48 43.38
N HIS A 17 -20.45 -8.01 43.57
CA HIS A 17 -21.28 -7.65 44.72
C HIS A 17 -20.75 -8.21 46.05
N ALA A 18 -20.17 -9.41 46.04
CA ALA A 18 -19.50 -10.00 47.20
C ALA A 18 -18.24 -9.21 47.61
N LEU A 19 -17.43 -8.78 46.63
CA LEU A 19 -16.26 -7.94 46.88
C LEU A 19 -16.64 -6.57 47.46
N ARG A 20 -17.73 -5.97 46.97
CA ARG A 20 -18.23 -4.68 47.49
C ARG A 20 -18.73 -4.80 48.93
N ALA A 21 -19.39 -5.89 49.28
CA ALA A 21 -19.86 -6.17 50.64
C ALA A 21 -18.68 -6.42 51.62
N LEU A 22 -17.63 -7.12 51.17
CA LEU A 22 -16.39 -7.30 51.94
C LEU A 22 -15.64 -5.98 52.15
N TYR A 23 -15.62 -5.10 51.14
CA TYR A 23 -14.95 -3.81 51.27
C TYR A 23 -15.71 -2.88 52.23
N SER A 24 -17.04 -2.89 52.21
CA SER A 24 -17.85 -2.09 53.15
C SER A 24 -17.75 -2.59 54.59
N SER A 25 -17.57 -3.90 54.82
CA SER A 25 -17.40 -4.42 56.20
C SER A 25 -16.03 -4.07 56.79
N ILE A 26 -14.98 -4.02 55.96
CA ILE A 26 -13.63 -3.58 56.38
C ILE A 26 -13.62 -2.09 56.75
N ASP A 27 -14.41 -1.27 56.05
CA ASP A 27 -14.49 0.18 56.32
C ASP A 27 -15.29 0.49 57.61
N GLN A 28 -16.33 -0.30 57.90
CA GLN A 28 -17.16 -0.13 59.09
C GLN A 28 -16.49 -0.66 60.38
N GLN A 29 -15.50 -1.57 60.25
CA GLN A 29 -14.67 -2.00 61.38
C GLN A 29 -13.59 -0.96 61.77
N ARG A 30 -13.32 0.03 60.91
CA ARG A 30 -12.30 1.08 61.13
C ARG A 30 -12.83 2.34 61.83
N SER A 31 -14.14 2.46 62.01
CA SER A 31 -14.84 3.66 62.47
C SER A 31 -15.49 3.49 63.87
N GLY A 32 -14.86 2.69 64.74
CA GLY A 32 -15.39 2.40 66.08
C GLY A 32 -14.33 2.17 67.15
N VAL A 33 -13.40 3.12 67.37
CA VAL A 33 -12.64 3.19 68.63
C VAL A 33 -12.52 4.64 69.09
N THR A 34 -13.34 4.99 70.08
CA THR A 34 -13.30 6.25 70.81
C THR A 34 -12.03 6.30 71.68
N TRP A 35 -11.00 7.04 71.28
CA TRP A 35 -9.85 7.32 72.14
C TRP A 35 -10.06 8.63 72.91
N LYS A 36 -10.37 8.48 74.20
CA LYS A 36 -10.28 9.53 75.21
C LYS A 36 -8.84 10.07 75.25
N HIS A 37 -8.74 11.39 75.42
CA HIS A 37 -7.56 12.18 75.78
C HIS A 37 -6.47 11.40 76.54
N LEU A 38 -5.32 11.22 75.89
CA LEU A 38 -4.01 11.24 76.54
C LEU A 38 -3.08 12.03 75.61
N GLN A 39 -2.96 13.31 75.92
CA GLN A 39 -2.04 14.25 75.31
C GLN A 39 -0.62 13.89 75.75
N GLN A 40 0.13 13.17 74.90
CA GLN A 40 1.53 12.88 75.18
C GLN A 40 2.40 13.01 73.92
N GLN A 41 3.02 14.19 73.85
CA GLN A 41 4.30 14.52 73.21
C GLN A 41 4.48 14.24 71.71
N SER A 42 4.44 15.35 70.97
CA SER A 42 5.04 15.53 69.66
C SER A 42 6.47 15.00 69.59
N TRP A 43 6.69 13.91 68.86
CA TRP A 43 8.00 13.66 68.26
C TRP A 43 8.16 14.71 67.15
N LYS A 44 8.89 15.77 67.47
CA LYS A 44 9.35 16.76 66.50
C LYS A 44 10.26 16.01 65.51
N VAL A 45 9.72 15.57 64.38
CA VAL A 45 10.52 15.05 63.27
C VAL A 45 11.52 16.14 62.94
N SER A 46 12.82 15.86 63.10
CA SER A 46 13.86 16.81 62.72
C SER A 46 13.65 17.16 61.25
N PRO A 47 13.59 18.44 60.85
CA PRO A 47 13.43 18.80 59.46
C PRO A 47 14.61 18.23 58.68
N LEU A 48 14.32 17.53 57.59
CA LEU A 48 15.36 17.07 56.67
C LEU A 48 16.11 18.31 56.18
N SER A 49 17.43 18.34 56.39
CA SER A 49 18.31 19.42 55.90
C SER A 49 18.58 19.22 54.41
N LEU A 50 17.54 19.38 53.60
CA LEU A 50 17.60 19.29 52.14
C LEU A 50 17.85 20.70 51.57
N CYS A 51 18.78 20.78 50.62
CA CYS A 51 19.05 22.03 49.90
C CYS A 51 17.94 22.35 48.88
N ASN A 52 17.37 21.32 48.26
CA ASN A 52 16.32 21.41 47.25
C ASN A 52 15.31 20.26 47.41
N ASP A 53 14.16 20.40 46.78
CA ASP A 53 13.15 19.35 46.71
C ASP A 53 13.61 18.18 45.81
N ILE A 54 13.04 17.00 46.06
CA ILE A 54 13.31 15.79 45.28
C ILE A 54 12.76 15.97 43.86
N CYS A 55 13.57 15.66 42.84
CA CYS A 55 13.10 15.78 41.45
C CYS A 55 12.03 14.73 41.14
N PRO A 56 10.87 15.12 40.60
CA PRO A 56 9.85 14.17 40.18
C PRO A 56 10.31 13.38 38.94
N SER A 57 9.67 12.24 38.68
CA SER A 57 9.85 11.49 37.43
C SER A 57 9.60 12.39 36.21
N GLY A 58 10.35 12.18 35.12
CA GLY A 58 10.39 13.08 33.96
C GLY A 58 11.41 14.21 34.04
N TYR A 59 12.02 14.42 35.22
CA TYR A 59 13.06 15.43 35.45
C TYR A 59 14.40 14.78 35.81
N ARG A 60 15.50 15.47 35.51
CA ARG A 60 16.88 15.12 35.87
C ARG A 60 17.50 16.19 36.77
N LYS A 61 18.41 15.76 37.63
CA LYS A 61 19.24 16.69 38.41
C LYS A 61 20.27 17.39 37.54
N THR A 62 20.45 18.68 37.81
CA THR A 62 21.51 19.48 37.21
C THR A 62 22.24 20.22 38.33
N PRO A 63 23.57 20.06 38.47
CA PRO A 63 24.31 20.71 39.54
C PRO A 63 24.20 22.23 39.41
N LYS A 64 24.01 22.90 40.55
CA LYS A 64 23.86 24.34 40.59
C LYS A 64 25.24 25.00 40.73
N GLU A 65 25.59 25.87 39.78
CA GLU A 65 26.91 26.51 39.79
C GLU A 65 27.09 27.40 41.03
N GLY A 66 28.17 27.16 41.79
CA GLY A 66 28.53 27.94 42.98
C GLY A 66 27.96 27.44 44.31
N GLU A 67 27.15 26.37 44.31
CA GLU A 67 26.60 25.76 45.52
C GLU A 67 27.26 24.40 45.85
N PRO A 68 27.10 23.87 47.10
CA PRO A 68 27.60 22.54 47.47
C PRO A 68 27.04 21.42 46.58
N PHE A 69 27.76 20.30 46.46
CA PHE A 69 27.41 19.17 45.57
C PHE A 69 26.00 18.57 45.81
N CYS A 70 25.42 18.78 47.00
CA CYS A 70 24.08 18.32 47.36
C CYS A 70 22.96 19.24 46.85
N CYS A 71 23.30 20.39 46.26
CA CYS A 71 22.36 21.36 45.71
C CYS A 71 22.28 21.24 44.18
N TYR A 72 21.06 21.10 43.67
CA TYR A 72 20.79 20.86 42.26
C TYR A 72 19.43 21.42 41.85
N ASP A 73 19.29 21.73 40.57
CA ASP A 73 18.02 22.09 39.94
C ASP A 73 17.41 20.87 39.22
N CYS A 74 16.08 20.78 39.21
CA CYS A 74 15.35 19.78 38.45
C CYS A 74 14.99 20.33 37.06
N LEU A 75 15.59 19.75 36.01
CA LEU A 75 15.29 20.11 34.63
C LEU A 75 14.55 18.98 33.92
N PRO A 76 13.59 19.27 33.03
CA PRO A 76 12.89 18.23 32.26
C PRO A 76 13.87 17.44 31.38
N CYS A 77 13.54 16.18 31.13
CA CYS A 77 14.34 15.36 30.25
C CYS A 77 14.33 15.90 28.80
N PRO A 78 15.46 15.79 28.08
CA PRO A 78 15.49 16.14 26.65
C PRO A 78 14.56 15.20 25.85
N GLN A 79 14.09 15.67 24.69
CA GLN A 79 13.17 14.92 23.83
C GLN A 79 13.71 13.51 23.53
N GLY A 80 12.83 12.50 23.64
CA GLY A 80 13.16 11.09 23.42
C GLY A 80 13.68 10.32 24.65
N LYS A 81 13.98 11.01 25.76
CA LYS A 81 14.45 10.37 27.01
C LYS A 81 13.44 10.50 28.15
N ILE A 82 13.53 9.58 29.10
CA ILE A 82 12.65 9.52 30.28
C ILE A 82 13.44 9.31 31.58
N THR A 83 12.77 9.53 32.71
CA THR A 83 13.14 9.02 34.03
C THR A 83 11.90 8.43 34.70
N ASN A 84 11.94 7.12 35.01
CA ASN A 84 10.80 6.42 35.62
C ASN A 84 10.79 6.43 37.16
N GLN A 85 11.84 6.97 37.77
CA GLN A 85 12.00 7.10 39.21
C GLN A 85 12.29 8.55 39.56
N THR A 86 11.95 8.93 40.79
CA THR A 86 12.29 10.24 41.34
C THR A 86 13.79 10.35 41.61
N ASP A 87 14.30 11.58 41.63
CA ASP A 87 15.66 11.92 42.06
C ASP A 87 16.80 11.35 41.19
N MET A 88 16.56 11.18 39.89
CA MET A 88 17.53 10.65 38.93
C MET A 88 18.53 11.70 38.40
N ASP A 89 19.80 11.31 38.27
CA ASP A 89 20.86 12.17 37.71
C ASP A 89 20.84 12.23 36.17
N LYS A 90 20.39 11.16 35.52
CA LYS A 90 20.45 11.00 34.06
C LYS A 90 19.15 10.44 33.50
N CYS A 91 18.69 11.00 32.39
CA CYS A 91 17.59 10.45 31.60
C CYS A 91 18.11 9.32 30.71
N PHE A 92 17.30 8.28 30.53
CA PHE A 92 17.59 7.14 29.66
C PHE A 92 16.64 7.11 28.46
N GLN A 93 17.05 6.43 27.40
CA GLN A 93 16.25 6.29 26.17
C GLN A 93 15.23 5.15 26.34
N CYS A 94 14.02 5.32 25.81
CA CYS A 94 13.07 4.20 25.71
C CYS A 94 13.58 3.10 24.76
N PRO A 95 13.17 1.84 24.97
CA PRO A 95 13.33 0.76 23.98
C PRO A 95 12.76 1.15 22.60
N GLU A 96 13.26 0.56 21.51
CA GLU A 96 12.93 0.97 20.13
C GLU A 96 11.43 0.84 19.78
N ASP A 97 10.76 -0.12 20.38
CA ASP A 97 9.31 -0.40 20.26
C ASP A 97 8.43 0.53 21.10
N HIS A 98 9.04 1.40 21.92
CA HIS A 98 8.35 2.32 22.80
C HIS A 98 8.71 3.79 22.50
N TYR A 99 7.86 4.71 22.98
CA TYR A 99 8.06 6.15 22.92
C TYR A 99 7.74 6.80 24.28
N PRO A 100 8.39 7.92 24.64
CA PRO A 100 8.13 8.59 25.91
C PRO A 100 6.72 9.20 25.95
N ASN A 101 6.03 9.04 27.09
CA ASN A 101 4.81 9.78 27.39
C ASN A 101 5.07 11.31 27.47
N ASN A 102 4.03 12.14 27.41
CA ASN A 102 4.14 13.61 27.51
C ASN A 102 4.86 14.08 28.79
N ASN A 103 4.71 13.35 29.88
CA ASN A 103 5.36 13.64 31.16
C ASN A 103 6.79 13.06 31.25
N GLN A 104 7.26 12.34 30.23
CA GLN A 104 8.58 11.69 30.17
C GLN A 104 8.90 10.78 31.37
N ASP A 105 7.86 10.22 31.97
CA ASP A 105 7.89 9.36 33.15
C ASP A 105 7.80 7.87 32.79
N PHE A 106 7.09 7.54 31.70
CA PHE A 106 6.91 6.18 31.21
C PHE A 106 7.18 6.05 29.71
N CYS A 107 7.58 4.84 29.30
CA CYS A 107 7.65 4.43 27.91
C CYS A 107 6.33 3.75 27.52
N LEU A 108 5.67 4.26 26.48
CA LEU A 108 4.45 3.71 25.91
C LEU A 108 4.77 2.91 24.65
N LEU A 109 4.08 1.79 24.44
CA LEU A 109 4.26 0.99 23.23
C LEU A 109 3.78 1.78 22.01
N LYS A 110 4.59 1.85 20.95
CA LYS A 110 4.16 2.48 19.68
C LYS A 110 3.04 1.65 19.04
N TYR A 111 2.07 2.30 18.40
CA TYR A 111 0.96 1.60 17.73
C TYR A 111 1.32 1.22 16.29
N MET A 112 0.88 0.03 15.85
CA MET A 112 1.14 -0.45 14.48
C MET A 112 0.23 0.25 13.47
N THR A 113 0.78 0.91 12.45
CA THR A 113 0.02 1.49 11.34
C THR A 113 0.30 0.76 10.01
N TYR A 114 -0.77 0.46 9.29
CA TYR A 114 -0.77 -0.13 7.94
C TYR A 114 -2.02 0.36 7.19
N LEU A 115 -2.07 0.18 5.87
CA LEU A 115 -3.26 0.52 5.09
C LEU A 115 -4.38 -0.52 5.38
N SER A 116 -5.28 -0.19 6.29
CA SER A 116 -6.34 -1.10 6.73
C SER A 116 -7.55 -1.06 5.79
N TYR A 117 -8.29 -2.19 5.73
CA TYR A 117 -9.60 -2.24 5.07
C TYR A 117 -10.66 -1.39 5.79
N GLU A 118 -10.46 -1.13 7.08
CA GLU A 118 -11.35 -0.33 7.91
C GLU A 118 -11.11 1.18 7.72
N ASP A 119 -9.94 1.57 7.20
CA ASP A 119 -9.64 2.96 6.89
C ASP A 119 -10.44 3.43 5.68
N THR A 120 -10.88 4.69 5.69
CA THR A 120 -11.61 5.31 4.57
C THR A 120 -10.84 5.21 3.25
N LEU A 121 -9.52 5.43 3.29
CA LEU A 121 -8.64 5.31 2.12
C LEU A 121 -8.58 3.87 1.62
N GLY A 122 -8.30 2.89 2.49
CA GLY A 122 -8.21 1.48 2.09
C GLY A 122 -9.54 0.93 1.56
N SER A 123 -10.66 1.24 2.22
CA SER A 123 -12.00 0.86 1.79
C SER A 123 -12.39 1.48 0.43
N SER A 124 -12.04 2.76 0.20
CA SER A 124 -12.29 3.41 -1.09
C SER A 124 -11.50 2.75 -2.23
N LEU A 125 -10.21 2.47 -2.04
CA LEU A 125 -9.36 1.81 -3.03
C LEU A 125 -9.82 0.38 -3.33
N MET A 126 -10.21 -0.38 -2.31
CA MET A 126 -10.81 -1.71 -2.46
C MET A 126 -12.08 -1.66 -3.32
N THR A 127 -12.97 -0.70 -3.05
CA THR A 127 -14.23 -0.55 -3.79
C THR A 127 -13.97 -0.24 -5.27
N VAL A 128 -13.00 0.65 -5.56
CA VAL A 128 -12.59 0.96 -6.94
C VAL A 128 -11.97 -0.28 -7.61
N ALA A 129 -11.12 -1.02 -6.92
CA ALA A 129 -10.50 -2.24 -7.47
C ALA A 129 -11.55 -3.31 -7.83
N ILE A 130 -12.55 -3.54 -6.96
CA ILE A 130 -13.61 -4.52 -7.18
C ILE A 130 -14.53 -4.10 -8.33
N THR A 131 -14.93 -2.82 -8.39
CA THR A 131 -15.78 -2.30 -9.47
C THR A 131 -15.06 -2.37 -10.83
N LEU A 132 -13.78 -2.03 -10.90
CA LEU A 132 -12.97 -2.18 -12.11
C LEU A 132 -12.76 -3.65 -12.50
N SER A 133 -12.63 -4.55 -11.53
CA SER A 133 -12.57 -6.00 -11.79
C SER A 133 -13.88 -6.51 -12.42
N PHE A 134 -15.03 -6.14 -11.85
CA PHE A 134 -16.34 -6.54 -12.35
C PHE A 134 -16.63 -6.00 -13.76
N THR A 135 -16.28 -4.74 -14.01
CA THR A 135 -16.40 -4.14 -15.35
C THR A 135 -15.49 -4.86 -16.35
N THR A 136 -14.26 -5.23 -15.97
CA THR A 136 -13.34 -6.00 -16.83
C THR A 136 -13.88 -7.39 -17.16
N VAL A 137 -14.44 -8.11 -16.19
CA VAL A 137 -15.10 -9.40 -16.41
C VAL A 137 -16.29 -9.25 -17.37
N SER A 138 -17.08 -8.19 -17.21
CA SER A 138 -18.20 -7.90 -18.11
C SER A 138 -17.73 -7.64 -19.55
N VAL A 139 -16.68 -6.84 -19.73
CA VAL A 139 -16.05 -6.57 -21.04
C VAL A 139 -15.50 -7.86 -21.64
N LEU A 140 -14.81 -8.69 -20.86
CA LEU A 140 -14.32 -10.00 -21.29
C LEU A 140 -15.48 -10.90 -21.76
N GLY A 141 -16.57 -10.96 -20.99
CA GLY A 141 -17.79 -11.69 -21.37
C GLY A 141 -18.40 -11.22 -22.70
N ILE A 142 -18.43 -9.90 -22.94
CA ILE A 142 -18.88 -9.33 -24.21
C ILE A 142 -17.95 -9.77 -25.35
N PHE A 143 -16.64 -9.66 -25.18
CA PHE A 143 -15.67 -10.06 -26.21
C PHE A 143 -15.69 -11.56 -26.51
N LEU A 144 -15.97 -12.41 -25.51
CA LEU A 144 -16.15 -13.85 -25.72
C LEU A 144 -17.47 -14.14 -26.47
N LYS A 145 -18.59 -13.53 -26.05
CA LYS A 145 -19.90 -13.69 -26.71
C LYS A 145 -19.87 -13.24 -28.18
N TYR A 146 -19.19 -12.13 -28.47
CA TYR A 146 -19.08 -11.54 -29.80
C TYR A 146 -17.75 -11.86 -30.49
N HIS A 147 -17.06 -12.95 -30.10
CA HIS A 147 -15.76 -13.36 -30.66
C HIS A 147 -15.74 -13.41 -32.20
N ASN A 148 -16.86 -13.79 -32.82
CA ASN A 148 -16.96 -13.93 -34.27
C ASN A 148 -17.19 -12.63 -35.04
N THR A 149 -17.38 -11.50 -34.36
CA THR A 149 -17.60 -10.21 -35.01
C THR A 149 -16.31 -9.67 -35.65
N PRO A 150 -16.41 -8.94 -36.78
CA PRO A 150 -15.24 -8.45 -37.48
C PRO A 150 -14.42 -7.43 -36.66
N ILE A 151 -15.06 -6.67 -35.74
CA ILE A 151 -14.34 -5.78 -34.80
C ILE A 151 -13.39 -6.57 -33.90
N VAL A 152 -13.85 -7.68 -33.30
CA VAL A 152 -13.01 -8.50 -32.40
C VAL A 152 -11.92 -9.22 -33.19
N LYS A 153 -12.24 -9.76 -34.37
CA LYS A 153 -11.26 -10.44 -35.23
C LYS A 153 -10.20 -9.51 -35.80
N ALA A 154 -10.53 -8.26 -36.13
CA ALA A 154 -9.57 -7.28 -36.66
C ALA A 154 -8.53 -6.87 -35.60
N ASN A 155 -8.95 -6.79 -34.33
CA ASN A 155 -8.11 -6.37 -33.22
C ASN A 155 -7.43 -7.56 -32.50
N ASN A 156 -6.85 -8.48 -33.29
CA ASN A 156 -6.11 -9.66 -32.83
C ASN A 156 -6.64 -10.26 -31.49
N PRO A 157 -7.64 -11.15 -31.54
CA PRO A 157 -8.41 -11.57 -30.37
C PRO A 157 -7.52 -12.11 -29.24
N ASP A 158 -6.47 -12.85 -29.58
CA ASP A 158 -5.53 -13.45 -28.64
C ASP A 158 -4.89 -12.37 -27.74
N LEU A 159 -4.36 -11.30 -28.32
CA LEU A 159 -3.78 -10.18 -27.55
C LEU A 159 -4.83 -9.43 -26.72
N SER A 160 -6.04 -9.26 -27.25
CA SER A 160 -7.11 -8.58 -26.54
C SER A 160 -7.56 -9.36 -25.31
N TYR A 161 -7.63 -10.69 -25.40
CA TYR A 161 -7.92 -11.56 -24.26
C TYR A 161 -6.80 -11.55 -23.22
N THR A 162 -5.54 -11.67 -23.66
CA THR A 162 -4.39 -11.58 -22.74
C THR A 162 -4.36 -10.23 -22.03
N LEU A 163 -4.60 -9.13 -22.74
CA LEU A 163 -4.67 -7.80 -22.14
C LEU A 163 -5.81 -7.69 -21.11
N LEU A 164 -7.03 -8.12 -21.44
CA LEU A 164 -8.16 -8.10 -20.49
C LEU A 164 -7.90 -8.94 -19.23
N ILE A 165 -7.31 -10.13 -19.40
CA ILE A 165 -6.93 -10.99 -18.27
C ILE A 165 -5.84 -10.31 -17.43
N SER A 166 -4.83 -9.70 -18.05
CA SER A 166 -3.79 -8.97 -17.32
C SER A 166 -4.36 -7.77 -16.55
N LEU A 167 -5.30 -7.01 -17.12
CA LEU A 167 -5.96 -5.91 -16.45
C LEU A 167 -6.80 -6.38 -15.26
N LEU A 168 -7.55 -7.48 -15.41
CA LEU A 168 -8.29 -8.10 -14.32
C LEU A 168 -7.35 -8.49 -13.17
N LEU A 169 -6.23 -9.15 -13.50
CA LEU A 169 -5.21 -9.51 -12.51
C LEU A 169 -4.57 -8.28 -11.86
N SER A 170 -4.37 -7.17 -12.59
CA SER A 170 -3.85 -5.91 -12.02
C SER A 170 -4.79 -5.33 -10.97
N PHE A 171 -6.09 -5.31 -11.25
CA PHE A 171 -7.09 -4.82 -10.29
C PHE A 171 -7.16 -5.72 -9.06
N LEU A 172 -7.09 -7.04 -9.22
CA LEU A 172 -7.05 -7.98 -8.10
C LEU A 172 -5.74 -7.91 -7.31
N CYS A 173 -4.61 -7.70 -7.98
CA CYS A 173 -3.29 -7.56 -7.37
C CYS A 173 -3.24 -6.36 -6.42
N SER A 174 -3.98 -5.29 -6.71
CA SER A 174 -4.09 -4.11 -5.84
C SER A 174 -4.60 -4.46 -4.44
N LEU A 175 -5.40 -5.52 -4.28
CA LEU A 175 -5.89 -5.99 -2.99
C LEU A 175 -4.78 -6.62 -2.12
N LEU A 176 -3.69 -7.13 -2.73
CA LEU A 176 -2.54 -7.67 -1.99
C LEU A 176 -1.77 -6.60 -1.23
N PHE A 177 -1.93 -5.33 -1.62
CA PHE A 177 -1.30 -4.18 -0.96
C PHE A 177 -2.11 -3.69 0.26
N ILE A 178 -3.37 -4.12 0.42
CA ILE A 178 -4.26 -3.68 1.51
C ILE A 178 -4.30 -4.75 2.61
N GLY A 179 -4.20 -4.31 3.85
CA GLY A 179 -4.25 -5.15 5.05
C GLY A 179 -2.89 -5.35 5.69
N ARG A 180 -2.83 -6.28 6.66
CA ARG A 180 -1.62 -6.53 7.43
C ARG A 180 -0.57 -7.24 6.56
N PRO A 181 0.66 -6.72 6.44
CA PRO A 181 1.72 -7.40 5.70
C PRO A 181 2.09 -8.71 6.40
N MET A 182 1.96 -9.80 5.67
CA MET A 182 2.38 -11.14 6.04
C MET A 182 3.55 -11.53 5.15
N LYS A 183 4.34 -12.53 5.58
CA LYS A 183 5.46 -13.04 4.77
C LYS A 183 5.05 -13.36 3.32
N MET A 184 3.91 -14.02 3.13
CA MET A 184 3.41 -14.36 1.79
C MET A 184 2.96 -13.14 0.98
N THR A 185 2.29 -12.17 1.61
CA THR A 185 1.83 -10.97 0.89
C THR A 185 3.00 -10.09 0.50
N CYS A 186 4.04 -9.97 1.33
CA CYS A 186 5.27 -9.25 0.97
C CYS A 186 5.97 -9.85 -0.25
N LEU A 187 6.06 -11.18 -0.33
CA LEU A 187 6.65 -11.85 -1.49
C LEU A 187 5.83 -11.63 -2.77
N LEU A 188 4.50 -11.75 -2.67
CA LEU A 188 3.61 -11.71 -3.83
C LEU A 188 3.32 -10.29 -4.33
N ARG A 189 3.27 -9.29 -3.45
CA ARG A 189 2.85 -7.92 -3.76
C ARG A 189 3.63 -7.32 -4.93
N GLN A 190 4.94 -7.15 -4.75
CA GLN A 190 5.79 -6.52 -5.76
C GLN A 190 6.06 -7.43 -6.97
N THR A 191 6.14 -8.74 -6.76
CA THR A 191 6.41 -9.70 -7.85
C THR A 191 5.21 -9.89 -8.77
N ALA A 192 4.01 -10.02 -8.20
CA ALA A 192 2.78 -10.07 -8.97
C ALA A 192 2.56 -8.76 -9.73
N PHE A 193 2.71 -7.61 -9.06
CA PHE A 193 2.66 -6.31 -9.72
C PHE A 193 3.64 -6.25 -10.90
N GLY A 194 4.92 -6.57 -10.68
CA GLY A 194 5.94 -6.53 -11.72
C GLY A 194 5.62 -7.40 -12.94
N ILE A 195 5.20 -8.65 -12.71
CA ILE A 195 4.91 -9.63 -13.78
C ILE A 195 3.63 -9.26 -14.53
N ILE A 196 2.53 -9.02 -13.81
CA ILE A 196 1.22 -8.71 -14.39
C ILE A 196 1.30 -7.43 -15.20
N PHE A 197 1.98 -6.41 -14.67
CA PHE A 197 2.10 -5.13 -15.33
C PHE A 197 2.96 -5.20 -16.59
N SER A 198 4.09 -5.93 -16.54
CA SER A 198 4.91 -6.18 -17.74
C SER A 198 4.16 -6.94 -18.82
N LEU A 199 3.30 -7.89 -18.44
CA LEU A 199 2.40 -8.58 -19.36
C LEU A 199 1.45 -7.59 -20.04
N ALA A 200 0.77 -6.72 -19.28
CA ALA A 200 -0.14 -5.71 -19.82
C ALA A 200 0.56 -4.75 -20.80
N VAL A 201 1.71 -4.19 -20.41
CA VAL A 201 2.48 -3.26 -21.25
C VAL A 201 2.99 -3.95 -22.52
N SER A 202 3.51 -5.17 -22.40
CA SER A 202 3.99 -5.93 -23.56
C SER A 202 2.88 -6.26 -24.55
N CYS A 203 1.65 -6.52 -24.08
CA CYS A 203 0.48 -6.69 -24.96
C CYS A 203 0.18 -5.41 -25.75
N ILE A 204 0.25 -4.23 -25.14
CA ILE A 204 -0.01 -2.99 -25.86
C ILE A 204 1.15 -2.62 -26.78
N LEU A 205 2.39 -2.89 -26.39
CA LEU A 205 3.56 -2.77 -27.26
C LEU A 205 3.38 -3.65 -28.50
N ALA A 206 3.07 -4.93 -28.31
CA ALA A 206 2.82 -5.88 -29.38
C ALA A 206 1.68 -5.40 -30.30
N LYS A 207 0.57 -4.94 -29.73
CA LYS A 207 -0.56 -4.37 -30.47
C LYS A 207 -0.12 -3.17 -31.31
N THR A 208 0.61 -2.22 -30.72
CA THR A 208 1.09 -1.02 -31.40
C THR A 208 2.04 -1.35 -32.55
N ILE A 209 3.00 -2.24 -32.33
CA ILE A 209 3.95 -2.71 -33.36
C ILE A 209 3.21 -3.43 -34.49
N THR A 210 2.23 -4.29 -34.18
CA THR A 210 1.44 -4.96 -35.23
C THR A 210 0.64 -3.98 -36.08
N VAL A 211 0.08 -2.92 -35.48
CA VAL A 211 -0.60 -1.86 -36.22
C VAL A 211 0.38 -1.13 -37.14
N ILE A 212 1.54 -0.69 -36.63
CA ILE A 212 2.57 -0.01 -37.44
C ILE A 212 3.01 -0.88 -38.63
N LEU A 213 3.28 -2.17 -38.39
CA LEU A 213 3.69 -3.10 -39.44
C LEU A 213 2.59 -3.36 -40.47
N ALA A 214 1.32 -3.44 -40.06
CA ALA A 214 0.19 -3.60 -40.97
C ALA A 214 0.10 -2.41 -41.95
N PHE A 215 0.31 -1.19 -41.47
CA PHE A 215 0.35 0.01 -42.32
C PHE A 215 1.61 0.12 -43.17
N MET A 216 2.77 -0.34 -42.70
CA MET A 216 3.97 -0.36 -43.55
C MET A 216 3.87 -1.41 -44.66
N ALA A 217 3.17 -2.52 -44.42
CA ALA A 217 2.97 -3.60 -45.39
C ALA A 217 1.97 -3.25 -46.50
N THR A 218 1.15 -2.20 -46.37
CA THR A 218 0.30 -1.70 -47.46
C THR A 218 1.05 -0.84 -48.49
N LYS A 219 2.32 -0.47 -48.24
CA LYS A 219 3.19 0.13 -49.28
C LYS A 219 3.59 -0.94 -50.32
N PRO A 220 3.46 -0.66 -51.62
CA PRO A 220 3.80 -1.62 -52.67
C PRO A 220 5.30 -1.95 -52.62
N GLY A 221 5.65 -3.25 -52.58
CA GLY A 221 7.04 -3.75 -52.61
C GLY A 221 7.51 -4.57 -51.40
N SER A 222 6.73 -4.66 -50.30
CA SER A 222 7.13 -5.44 -49.11
C SER A 222 6.71 -6.92 -49.18
N ARG A 223 7.68 -7.84 -49.07
CA ARG A 223 7.49 -9.30 -49.06
C ARG A 223 6.91 -9.85 -47.74
N MET A 224 6.55 -9.00 -46.78
CA MET A 224 6.21 -9.40 -45.42
C MET A 224 4.69 -9.39 -45.19
N ARG A 225 3.98 -10.29 -45.89
CA ARG A 225 2.52 -10.31 -45.92
C ARG A 225 2.00 -11.36 -44.93
N THR A 226 1.31 -10.90 -43.89
CA THR A 226 0.42 -11.66 -42.98
C THR A 226 0.99 -12.67 -41.97
N TRP A 227 2.00 -13.48 -42.27
CA TRP A 227 2.46 -14.53 -41.31
C TRP A 227 3.29 -13.98 -40.14
N VAL A 228 3.92 -12.83 -40.33
CA VAL A 228 4.83 -12.22 -39.34
C VAL A 228 4.07 -11.54 -38.20
N GLY A 229 2.83 -11.05 -38.39
CA GLY A 229 2.12 -10.24 -37.40
C GLY A 229 1.78 -10.96 -36.09
N LYS A 230 1.02 -12.06 -36.15
CA LYS A 230 0.60 -12.81 -34.95
C LYS A 230 1.78 -13.44 -34.21
N ARG A 231 2.72 -14.06 -34.95
CA ARG A 231 3.89 -14.72 -34.38
C ARG A 231 4.83 -13.71 -33.71
N LEU A 232 5.03 -12.54 -34.32
CA LEU A 232 5.83 -11.47 -33.73
C LEU A 232 5.18 -10.90 -32.47
N ALA A 233 3.88 -10.63 -32.48
CA ALA A 233 3.18 -10.15 -31.30
C ALA A 233 3.30 -11.11 -30.11
N PHE A 234 3.06 -12.40 -30.34
CA PHE A 234 3.22 -13.42 -29.31
C PHE A 234 4.68 -13.51 -28.83
N SER A 235 5.64 -13.42 -29.76
CA SER A 235 7.07 -13.42 -29.42
C SER A 235 7.47 -12.22 -28.55
N ILE A 236 6.91 -11.02 -28.80
CA ILE A 236 7.15 -9.82 -27.98
C ILE A 236 6.61 -10.05 -26.57
N VAL A 237 5.34 -10.44 -26.44
CA VAL A 237 4.69 -10.67 -25.14
C VAL A 237 5.43 -11.74 -24.34
N LEU A 238 5.75 -12.87 -24.97
CA LEU A 238 6.44 -13.97 -24.30
C LEU A 238 7.85 -13.58 -23.87
N SER A 239 8.61 -12.91 -24.73
CA SER A 239 9.98 -12.48 -24.42
C SER A 239 10.01 -11.47 -23.28
N CYS A 240 9.16 -10.43 -23.31
CA CYS A 240 9.09 -9.43 -22.25
C CYS A 240 8.65 -10.04 -20.92
N SER A 241 7.63 -10.90 -20.94
CA SER A 241 7.10 -11.54 -19.73
C SER A 241 8.12 -12.52 -19.13
N PHE A 242 8.83 -13.27 -19.97
CA PHE A 242 9.87 -14.19 -19.54
C PHE A 242 11.03 -13.46 -18.84
N MET A 243 11.51 -12.36 -19.43
CA MET A 243 12.58 -11.55 -18.83
C MET A 243 12.15 -10.97 -17.48
N GLN A 244 10.92 -10.45 -17.37
CA GLN A 244 10.43 -9.95 -16.08
C GLN A 244 10.29 -11.06 -15.04
N THR A 245 9.78 -12.22 -15.44
CA THR A 245 9.62 -13.36 -14.54
C THR A 245 10.99 -13.82 -14.03
N LEU A 246 11.99 -13.89 -14.91
CA LEU A 246 13.37 -14.22 -14.56
C LEU A 246 13.93 -13.22 -13.52
N LEU A 247 13.79 -11.91 -13.77
CA LEU A 247 14.25 -10.87 -12.83
C LEU A 247 13.57 -11.03 -11.46
N CYS A 248 12.25 -11.22 -11.42
CA CYS A 248 11.52 -11.46 -10.19
C CYS A 248 11.95 -12.75 -9.49
N SER A 249 12.18 -13.85 -10.22
CA SER A 249 12.63 -15.12 -9.64
C SER A 249 14.04 -15.02 -9.05
N VAL A 250 14.97 -14.33 -9.72
CA VAL A 250 16.32 -14.09 -9.21
C VAL A 250 16.26 -13.21 -7.96
N TRP A 251 15.42 -12.17 -7.96
CA TRP A 251 15.23 -11.33 -6.78
C TRP A 251 14.71 -12.12 -5.58
N LEU A 252 13.66 -12.93 -5.77
CA LEU A 252 13.12 -13.79 -4.72
C LEU A 252 14.12 -14.85 -4.21
N GLY A 253 15.00 -15.34 -5.09
CA GLY A 253 16.00 -16.36 -4.73
C GLY A 253 17.17 -15.82 -3.90
N ILE A 254 17.60 -14.59 -4.17
CA ILE A 254 18.78 -13.99 -3.52
C ILE A 254 18.39 -13.16 -2.30
N SER A 255 17.36 -12.33 -2.42
CA SER A 255 16.96 -11.36 -1.39
C SER A 255 15.44 -11.18 -1.38
N PRO A 256 14.70 -12.20 -0.89
CA PRO A 256 13.24 -12.16 -0.86
C PRO A 256 12.74 -11.03 0.06
N PRO A 257 11.67 -10.31 -0.35
CA PRO A 257 11.01 -9.33 0.52
C PRO A 257 10.51 -9.94 1.82
N PHE A 258 10.63 -9.21 2.93
CA PHE A 258 10.20 -9.66 4.25
C PHE A 258 9.45 -8.55 5.01
N PRO A 259 8.54 -8.90 5.92
CA PRO A 259 7.86 -7.91 6.76
C PRO A 259 8.87 -7.25 7.70
N ASP A 260 8.90 -5.93 7.70
CA ASP A 260 9.81 -5.12 8.49
C ASP A 260 9.01 -4.08 9.29
N PHE A 261 9.58 -3.65 10.41
CA PHE A 261 8.95 -2.74 11.34
C PHE A 261 9.74 -1.44 11.33
N ASP A 262 9.25 -0.44 10.59
CA ASP A 262 9.88 0.88 10.61
C ASP A 262 9.51 1.58 11.94
N MET A 263 10.47 1.55 12.86
CA MET A 263 10.38 2.15 14.18
C MET A 263 10.95 3.58 14.23
N HIS A 264 11.55 4.07 13.14
CA HIS A 264 12.29 5.34 13.13
C HIS A 264 11.56 6.47 12.39
N SER A 265 10.65 6.14 11.47
CA SER A 265 9.93 7.15 10.67
C SER A 265 8.94 8.00 11.49
N PHE A 266 8.35 7.46 12.56
CA PHE A 266 7.39 8.17 13.41
C PHE A 266 7.66 7.95 14.90
N ILE A 267 7.46 9.00 15.72
CA ILE A 267 7.73 8.95 17.17
C ILE A 267 6.73 8.03 17.89
N SER A 268 5.46 8.04 17.48
CA SER A 268 4.37 7.32 18.14
C SER A 268 3.90 6.06 17.39
N GLU A 269 4.34 5.84 16.15
CA GLU A 269 3.86 4.77 15.27
C GLU A 269 4.97 3.79 14.87
N ILE A 270 4.62 2.52 14.72
CA ILE A 270 5.43 1.52 14.00
C ILE A 270 4.74 1.29 12.68
N VAL A 271 5.37 1.69 11.57
CA VAL A 271 4.82 1.36 10.26
C VAL A 271 5.23 -0.06 9.93
N VAL A 272 4.26 -0.95 9.76
CA VAL A 272 4.55 -2.31 9.32
C VAL A 272 4.58 -2.30 7.81
N GLU A 273 5.77 -2.42 7.23
CA GLU A 273 6.00 -2.40 5.79
C GLU A 273 6.62 -3.71 5.31
N CYS A 274 6.65 -3.90 3.99
CA CYS A 274 7.41 -5.01 3.41
C CYS A 274 8.73 -4.45 2.93
N ASN A 275 9.83 -4.76 3.62
CA ASN A 275 11.15 -4.44 3.13
C ASN A 275 11.45 -5.28 1.89
N GLU A 276 11.87 -4.61 0.82
CA GLU A 276 12.19 -5.20 -0.47
C GLU A 276 13.42 -6.13 -0.45
N GLY A 277 14.17 -6.15 0.65
CA GLY A 277 15.36 -6.97 0.87
C GLY A 277 16.60 -6.44 0.14
N SER A 278 16.49 -6.19 -1.17
CA SER A 278 17.55 -5.58 -1.97
C SER A 278 17.01 -4.45 -2.83
N VAL A 279 17.44 -3.23 -2.49
CA VAL A 279 17.10 -1.99 -3.20
C VAL A 279 17.52 -2.06 -4.67
N VAL A 280 18.71 -2.63 -4.96
CA VAL A 280 19.23 -2.78 -6.32
C VAL A 280 18.34 -3.70 -7.16
N MET A 281 17.94 -4.84 -6.60
CA MET A 281 17.08 -5.79 -7.30
C MET A 281 15.68 -5.22 -7.53
N PHE A 282 15.12 -4.53 -6.54
CA PHE A 282 13.84 -3.83 -6.69
C PHE A 282 13.88 -2.80 -7.82
N TYR A 283 14.88 -1.91 -7.83
CA TYR A 283 15.02 -0.92 -8.91
C TYR A 283 15.31 -1.57 -10.26
N SER A 284 15.96 -2.73 -10.32
CA SER A 284 16.16 -3.45 -11.59
C SER A 284 14.83 -3.90 -12.23
N VAL A 285 13.89 -4.39 -11.41
CA VAL A 285 12.54 -4.80 -11.82
C VAL A 285 11.72 -3.59 -12.28
N LEU A 286 11.77 -2.48 -11.52
CA LEU A 286 11.15 -1.22 -11.91
C LEU A 286 11.75 -0.64 -13.20
N SER A 287 13.07 -0.71 -13.36
CA SER A 287 13.78 -0.22 -14.53
C SER A 287 13.37 -0.96 -15.80
N PHE A 288 13.17 -2.29 -15.73
CA PHE A 288 12.67 -3.06 -16.87
C PHE A 288 11.24 -2.65 -17.26
N MET A 289 10.35 -2.46 -16.27
CA MET A 289 9.00 -1.94 -16.53
C MET A 289 9.03 -0.54 -17.14
N GLY A 290 9.89 0.34 -16.62
CA GLY A 290 10.11 1.68 -17.17
C GLY A 290 10.61 1.64 -18.61
N PHE A 291 11.56 0.75 -18.91
CA PHE A 291 12.04 0.52 -20.28
C PHE A 291 10.91 0.07 -21.22
N LEU A 292 10.10 -0.92 -20.81
CA LEU A 292 8.93 -1.35 -21.59
C LEU A 292 7.94 -0.20 -21.83
N ALA A 293 7.70 0.64 -20.82
CA ALA A 293 6.83 1.80 -20.94
C ALA A 293 7.39 2.84 -21.94
N VAL A 294 8.69 3.14 -21.89
CA VAL A 294 9.35 4.06 -22.82
C VAL A 294 9.28 3.53 -24.26
N VAL A 295 9.61 2.26 -24.49
CA VAL A 295 9.53 1.65 -25.83
C VAL A 295 8.10 1.69 -26.35
N SER A 296 7.12 1.40 -25.49
CA SER A 296 5.69 1.48 -25.83
C SER A 296 5.24 2.89 -26.19
N PHE A 297 5.70 3.90 -25.44
CA PHE A 297 5.43 5.30 -25.72
C PHE A 297 6.03 5.75 -27.05
N VAL A 298 7.29 5.37 -27.34
CA VAL A 298 7.95 5.66 -28.62
C VAL A 298 7.21 4.99 -29.78
N ALA A 299 6.76 3.75 -29.63
CA ALA A 299 5.93 3.06 -30.61
C ALA A 299 4.59 3.78 -30.83
N ALA A 300 3.92 4.20 -29.76
CA ALA A 300 2.67 4.97 -29.85
C ALA A 300 2.87 6.33 -30.54
N PHE A 301 4.02 6.98 -30.33
CA PHE A 301 4.41 8.19 -31.05
C PHE A 301 4.57 7.91 -32.54
N LEU A 302 5.27 6.85 -32.92
CA LEU A 302 5.46 6.42 -34.32
C LEU A 302 4.11 6.15 -35.01
N ALA A 303 3.15 5.56 -34.29
CA ALA A 303 1.80 5.34 -34.79
C ALA A 303 1.04 6.63 -35.13
N ARG A 304 1.45 7.82 -34.63
CA ARG A 304 0.86 9.11 -35.04
C ARG A 304 1.07 9.45 -36.51
N LYS A 305 2.14 8.96 -37.12
CA LYS A 305 2.44 9.24 -38.54
C LYS A 305 1.54 8.45 -39.50
N LEU A 306 0.67 7.59 -38.96
CA LEU A 306 -0.28 6.79 -39.74
C LEU A 306 -1.56 7.59 -39.98
N PRO A 307 -2.15 7.52 -41.18
CA PRO A 307 -3.38 8.26 -41.49
C PRO A 307 -4.49 7.90 -40.50
N ASP A 308 -5.18 8.92 -39.96
CA ASP A 308 -6.23 8.81 -38.94
C ASP A 308 -7.53 8.11 -39.44
N THR A 309 -7.48 7.35 -40.53
CA THR A 309 -8.63 6.62 -41.09
C THR A 309 -9.19 5.55 -40.14
N PHE A 310 -8.42 5.12 -39.13
CA PHE A 310 -8.90 4.20 -38.09
C PHE A 310 -8.98 4.90 -36.73
N GLN A 311 -10.21 4.99 -36.18
CA GLN A 311 -10.48 5.46 -34.81
C GLN A 311 -9.68 4.69 -33.73
N GLU A 312 -9.18 3.50 -34.08
CA GLU A 312 -8.36 2.63 -33.24
C GLU A 312 -6.98 3.23 -32.89
N THR A 313 -6.31 3.93 -33.81
CA THR A 313 -5.01 4.56 -33.50
C THR A 313 -5.17 5.71 -32.51
N LYS A 314 -6.29 6.43 -32.56
CA LYS A 314 -6.63 7.50 -31.59
C LYS A 314 -6.79 6.95 -30.17
N SER A 315 -7.50 5.84 -30.03
CA SER A 315 -7.71 5.14 -28.74
C SER A 315 -6.39 4.69 -28.12
N ILE A 316 -5.52 4.01 -28.89
CA ILE A 316 -4.21 3.54 -28.42
C ILE A 316 -3.33 4.73 -27.97
N LYS A 317 -3.33 5.84 -28.71
CA LYS A 317 -2.57 7.06 -28.36
C LYS A 317 -2.99 7.64 -27.01
N ILE A 318 -4.31 7.80 -26.79
CA ILE A 318 -4.85 8.36 -25.54
C ILE A 318 -4.54 7.42 -24.37
N SER A 319 -4.74 6.12 -24.58
CA SER A 319 -4.45 5.05 -23.61
C SER A 319 -3.00 5.07 -23.13
N MET A 320 -2.05 5.12 -24.07
CA MET A 320 -0.62 5.19 -23.78
C MET A 320 -0.20 6.50 -23.11
N LEU A 321 -0.81 7.63 -23.48
CA LEU A 321 -0.54 8.92 -22.86
C LEU A 321 -1.01 8.95 -21.40
N VAL A 322 -2.24 8.49 -21.14
CA VAL A 322 -2.80 8.40 -19.78
C VAL A 322 -1.90 7.51 -18.93
N PHE A 323 -1.58 6.32 -19.43
CA PHE A 323 -0.68 5.39 -18.76
C PHE A 323 0.65 6.04 -18.36
N TYR A 324 1.36 6.66 -19.32
CA TYR A 324 2.65 7.28 -19.05
C TYR A 324 2.55 8.44 -18.06
N SER A 325 1.51 9.28 -18.18
CA SER A 325 1.30 10.42 -17.27
C SER A 325 1.11 10.00 -15.81
N VAL A 326 0.39 8.89 -15.58
CA VAL A 326 0.20 8.33 -14.23
C VAL A 326 1.54 7.93 -13.61
N TRP A 327 2.40 7.23 -14.36
CA TRP A 327 3.71 6.78 -13.85
C TRP A 327 4.70 7.92 -13.67
N LEU A 328 4.67 8.93 -14.54
CA LEU A 328 5.49 10.12 -14.41
C LEU A 328 5.12 10.92 -13.15
N CYS A 329 3.83 11.03 -12.82
CA CYS A 329 3.36 11.65 -11.59
C CYS A 329 3.60 10.78 -10.34
N PHE A 330 3.58 9.46 -10.49
CA PHE A 330 3.81 8.52 -9.39
C PHE A 330 5.23 8.65 -8.81
N ALA A 331 6.27 8.73 -9.65
CA ALA A 331 7.66 8.78 -9.18
C ALA A 331 7.94 9.89 -8.14
N PRO A 332 7.63 11.18 -8.37
CA PRO A 332 7.83 12.23 -7.37
C PRO A 332 6.88 12.08 -6.17
N ALA A 333 5.65 11.61 -6.39
CA ALA A 333 4.68 11.41 -5.31
C ALA A 333 5.08 10.28 -4.35
N TYR A 334 5.68 9.21 -4.88
CA TYR A 334 6.19 8.08 -4.11
C TYR A 334 7.33 8.50 -3.20
N VAL A 335 8.31 9.26 -3.73
CA VAL A 335 9.44 9.78 -2.92
C VAL A 335 8.99 10.79 -1.87
N SER A 336 7.91 11.55 -2.15
CA SER A 336 7.39 12.56 -1.24
C SER A 336 6.49 12.00 -0.14
N SER A 337 5.98 10.79 -0.31
CA SER A 337 5.04 10.15 0.61
C SER A 337 5.77 9.15 1.51
N LYS A 338 5.27 8.97 2.74
CA LYS A 338 5.81 7.99 3.70
C LYS A 338 4.70 7.13 4.27
N GLY A 339 5.06 5.93 4.73
CA GLY A 339 4.16 5.02 5.41
C GLY A 339 3.01 4.52 4.53
N LYS A 340 1.83 4.38 5.13
CA LYS A 340 0.60 3.89 4.47
C LYS A 340 0.19 4.67 3.20
N TYR A 341 0.56 5.94 3.08
CA TYR A 341 0.25 6.77 1.91
C TYR A 341 1.08 6.39 0.69
N MET A 342 2.33 5.96 0.88
CA MET A 342 3.20 5.49 -0.20
C MET A 342 2.59 4.26 -0.89
N VAL A 343 2.11 3.29 -0.10
CA VAL A 343 1.39 2.10 -0.60
C VAL A 343 0.07 2.48 -1.28
N ALA A 344 -0.68 3.44 -0.73
CA ALA A 344 -1.92 3.92 -1.34
C ALA A 344 -1.67 4.59 -2.71
N MET A 345 -0.59 5.36 -2.85
CA MET A 345 -0.21 5.97 -4.13
C MET A 345 0.17 4.93 -5.18
N GLU A 346 0.81 3.83 -4.78
CA GLU A 346 1.12 2.70 -5.67
C GLU A 346 -0.17 2.03 -6.17
N ILE A 347 -1.11 1.73 -5.27
CA ILE A 347 -2.43 1.19 -5.63
C ILE A 347 -3.14 2.16 -6.59
N PHE A 348 -3.17 3.45 -6.28
CA PHE A 348 -3.80 4.45 -7.13
C PHE A 348 -3.18 4.46 -8.54
N ALA A 349 -1.85 4.41 -8.65
CA ALA A 349 -1.17 4.35 -9.94
C ALA A 349 -1.53 3.07 -10.73
N ILE A 350 -1.61 1.91 -10.07
CA ILE A 350 -2.01 0.64 -10.69
C ILE A 350 -3.46 0.73 -11.21
N LEU A 351 -4.39 1.19 -10.37
CA LEU A 351 -5.81 1.31 -10.70
C LEU A 351 -6.05 2.35 -11.81
N ALA A 352 -5.44 3.53 -11.72
CA ALA A 352 -5.61 4.60 -12.69
C ALA A 352 -5.00 4.24 -14.05
N SER A 353 -3.79 3.65 -14.07
CA SER A 353 -3.15 3.24 -15.33
C SER A 353 -3.93 2.09 -15.99
N SER A 354 -4.28 1.04 -15.24
CA SER A 354 -5.04 -0.11 -15.76
C SER A 354 -6.47 0.27 -16.16
N GLY A 355 -7.13 1.13 -15.38
CA GLY A 355 -8.45 1.68 -15.68
C GLY A 355 -8.43 2.56 -16.93
N GLY A 356 -7.38 3.37 -17.11
CA GLY A 356 -7.14 4.14 -18.32
C GLY A 356 -7.02 3.26 -19.57
N LEU A 357 -6.28 2.15 -19.47
CA LEU A 357 -6.17 1.16 -20.55
C LEU A 357 -7.53 0.52 -20.87
N LEU A 358 -8.26 0.06 -19.85
CA LEU A 358 -9.59 -0.53 -20.02
C LEU A 358 -10.57 0.45 -20.69
N GLY A 359 -10.63 1.67 -20.17
CA GLY A 359 -11.52 2.73 -20.65
C GLY A 359 -11.17 3.21 -22.06
N CYS A 360 -9.88 3.44 -22.35
CA CYS A 360 -9.50 3.99 -23.65
C CYS A 360 -9.54 2.94 -24.76
N ASP A 361 -9.11 1.70 -24.50
CA ASP A 361 -8.98 0.67 -25.54
C ASP A 361 -10.27 -0.11 -25.80
N PHE A 362 -11.03 -0.42 -24.75
CA PHE A 362 -12.15 -1.35 -24.84
C PHE A 362 -13.51 -0.66 -24.83
N PHE A 363 -13.68 0.46 -24.12
CA PHE A 363 -14.97 1.16 -24.07
C PHE A 363 -15.50 1.57 -25.46
N PRO A 364 -14.71 2.17 -26.37
CA PRO A 364 -15.21 2.49 -27.72
C PRO A 364 -15.64 1.26 -28.51
N LYS A 365 -14.97 0.11 -28.28
CA LYS A 365 -15.26 -1.16 -28.96
C LYS A 365 -16.55 -1.78 -28.42
N CYS A 366 -16.72 -1.82 -27.10
CA CYS A 366 -17.97 -2.24 -26.47
C CYS A 366 -19.14 -1.36 -26.89
N TYR A 367 -18.95 -0.04 -26.98
CA TYR A 367 -19.96 0.89 -27.47
C TYR A 367 -20.42 0.54 -28.89
N ILE A 368 -19.50 0.29 -29.82
CA ILE A 368 -19.86 -0.08 -31.19
C ILE A 368 -20.54 -1.47 -31.23
N ILE A 369 -20.02 -2.46 -30.50
CA ILE A 369 -20.58 -3.83 -30.47
C ILE A 369 -22.02 -3.84 -29.94
N LEU A 370 -22.31 -3.09 -28.88
CA LEU A 370 -23.61 -3.10 -28.20
C LEU A 370 -24.62 -2.10 -28.77
N LEU A 371 -24.19 -0.86 -29.04
CA LEU A 371 -25.10 0.25 -29.35
C LEU A 371 -25.13 0.62 -30.84
N LYS A 372 -24.12 0.20 -31.63
CA LYS A 372 -24.07 0.47 -33.08
C LYS A 372 -23.66 -0.76 -33.90
N PRO A 373 -24.45 -1.85 -33.85
CA PRO A 373 -24.12 -3.09 -34.57
C PRO A 373 -24.04 -2.91 -36.09
N ASP A 374 -24.67 -1.89 -36.67
CA ASP A 374 -24.59 -1.61 -38.12
C ASP A 374 -23.19 -1.22 -38.59
N LEU A 375 -22.38 -0.60 -37.72
CA LEU A 375 -20.97 -0.28 -38.01
C LEU A 375 -20.07 -1.53 -37.90
N ASN A 376 -20.59 -2.65 -37.39
CA ASN A 376 -19.90 -3.93 -37.26
C ASN A 376 -20.03 -4.81 -38.52
N LYS A 377 -20.45 -4.24 -39.66
CA LYS A 377 -20.49 -4.94 -40.96
C LYS A 377 -19.16 -4.75 -41.69
N LYS A 378 -18.62 -5.83 -42.29
CA LYS A 378 -17.31 -5.87 -42.97
C LYS A 378 -17.09 -4.75 -44.00
N LYS A 379 -18.18 -4.25 -44.62
CA LYS A 379 -18.16 -3.15 -45.60
C LYS A 379 -17.75 -1.77 -45.03
N HIS A 380 -17.91 -1.53 -43.72
CA HIS A 380 -17.54 -0.27 -43.08
C HIS A 380 -16.14 -0.28 -42.45
N LEU A 381 -15.50 -1.46 -42.33
CA LEU A 381 -14.15 -1.63 -41.78
C LEU A 381 -13.03 -1.67 -42.83
N MET A 382 -13.39 -1.70 -44.13
CA MET A 382 -12.45 -1.77 -45.26
C MET A 382 -12.36 -0.47 -46.06
N LYS A 383 -12.82 0.66 -45.50
CA LYS A 383 -12.84 1.96 -46.20
C LYS A 383 -11.67 2.85 -45.78
#